data_AF-A0A7V5K5C6-F1
#
_entry.id   AF-A0A7V5K5C6-F1
#
_cell.length_a   1.000
_cell.length_b   1.000
_cell.length_c   1.000
_cell.angle_alpha   90.00
_cell.angle_beta   90.00
_cell.angle_gamma   90.00
#
_symmetry.space_group_name_H-M   'P 1'
#
loop_
_entity.id
_entity.type
_entity.pdbx_description
1 polymer ?
#
loop_
_entity_poly.entity_id
_entity_poly.type
_entity_poly.pdbx_seq_one_letter_code
_entity_poly.pdbx_strand_id
1 'polypeptide(L)' 'IGKECHSGCAIFRQVGQCIMPKEGIFARVVTAGTVRAGDLIQVTEEGAG' A
#
# COMPACT_ATOMS: atom_id res chain seq x y z
N ILE A 1 4.90 -0.02 8.96
CA ILE A 1 4.53 -0.88 7.81
C ILE A 1 5.10 -0.19 6.58
N GLY A 2 5.76 -0.94 5.71
CA GLY A 2 6.62 -0.37 4.66
C GLY A 2 8.09 -0.43 5.02
N LYS A 3 8.91 -0.64 3.99
CA LYS A 3 10.37 -0.71 4.11
C LYS A 3 10.98 0.61 3.63
N GLU A 4 12.08 1.00 4.26
CA GLU A 4 12.89 2.10 3.75
C GLU A 4 13.43 1.74 2.36
N CYS A 5 13.40 2.69 1.44
CA CYS A 5 13.97 2.49 0.12
C CYS A 5 15.49 2.68 0.22
N HIS A 6 16.25 1.59 0.09
CA HIS A 6 17.71 1.62 0.30
C HIS A 6 18.47 2.25 -0.89
N SER A 7 18.16 1.82 -2.11
CA SER A 7 18.66 2.37 -3.37
C SER A 7 17.57 2.15 -4.43
N GLY A 8 17.54 2.96 -5.50
CA GLY A 8 16.48 2.87 -6.52
C GLY A 8 16.24 1.41 -6.93
N CYS A 9 15.01 0.92 -6.73
CA CYS A 9 14.66 -0.49 -6.98
C CYS A 9 14.66 -0.80 -8.49
N ALA A 10 14.61 -2.08 -8.87
CA ALA A 10 14.61 -2.49 -10.27
C ALA A 10 13.50 -1.79 -11.09
N ILE A 11 12.31 -1.63 -10.50
CA ILE A 11 11.18 -0.94 -11.12
C ILE A 11 11.49 0.55 -11.34
N PHE A 12 12.02 1.23 -10.32
CA PHE A 12 12.42 2.64 -10.45
C PHE A 12 13.50 2.83 -11.51
N ARG A 13 14.49 1.93 -11.60
CA ARG A 13 15.54 1.99 -12.63
C ARG A 13 15.00 1.79 -14.04
N GLN A 14 14.00 0.92 -14.20
CA GLN A 14 13.39 0.62 -15.50
C GLN A 14 12.43 1.73 -15.97
N VAL A 15 11.62 2.28 -15.06
CA VAL A 15 10.52 3.18 -15.40
C VAL A 15 10.86 4.65 -15.11
N GLY A 16 11.88 4.93 -14.31
CA GLY A 16 12.31 6.27 -13.91
C GLY A 16 11.44 6.93 -12.83
N GLN A 17 10.39 6.24 -12.36
CA GLN A 17 9.46 6.76 -11.35
C GLN A 17 9.01 5.67 -10.38
N CYS A 18 8.57 6.10 -9.18
CA CYS A 18 8.03 5.24 -8.15
C CYS A 18 6.66 5.76 -7.72
N ILE A 19 5.64 4.90 -7.76
CA ILE A 19 4.27 5.24 -7.33
C ILE A 19 4.14 5.26 -5.81
N MET A 20 4.97 4.48 -5.10
CA MET A 20 4.79 4.23 -3.65
C MET A 20 4.82 5.50 -2.78
N PRO A 21 5.64 6.53 -3.03
CA PRO A 21 5.60 7.76 -2.25
C PRO A 21 4.39 8.65 -2.52
N LYS A 22 3.71 8.48 -3.67
CA LYS A 22 2.65 9.39 -4.13
C LYS A 22 1.25 8.78 -4.03
N GLU A 23 1.14 7.51 -4.40
CA GLU A 23 -0.13 6.80 -4.57
C GLU A 23 -0.23 5.54 -3.69
N GLY A 24 0.92 5.05 -3.19
CA GLY A 24 0.96 3.83 -2.39
C GLY A 24 0.51 4.05 -0.95
N ILE A 25 -0.19 3.07 -0.38
CA ILE A 25 -0.52 3.00 1.03
C ILE A 25 -0.04 1.66 1.62
N PHE A 26 0.21 1.66 2.93
CA PHE A 26 0.50 0.45 3.68
C PHE A 26 -0.68 0.09 4.58
N ALA A 27 -1.04 -1.19 4.61
CA ALA A 27 -2.08 -1.72 5.48
C ALA A 27 -1.57 -2.95 6.23
N ARG A 28 -2.22 -3.29 7.34
CA ARG A 28 -2.03 -4.54 8.07
C ARG A 28 -3.30 -5.37 7.95
N VAL A 29 -3.15 -6.68 7.76
CA VAL A 29 -4.28 -7.61 7.82
C VAL A 29 -4.73 -7.75 9.28
N VAL A 30 -5.92 -7.25 9.59
CA VAL A 30 -6.56 -7.41 10.91
C VAL A 30 -7.36 -8.72 10.95
N THR A 31 -7.91 -9.13 9.81
CA THR A 31 -8.69 -10.37 9.65
C THR A 31 -8.37 -10.99 8.28
N ALA A 32 -8.16 -12.31 8.24
CA ALA A 32 -7.88 -13.03 7.00
C ALA A 32 -9.11 -13.10 6.09
N GLY A 33 -8.91 -13.11 4.77
CA GLY A 33 -9.98 -13.12 3.79
C GLY A 33 -9.46 -13.05 2.36
N THR A 34 -10.36 -12.92 1.39
CA THR A 34 -10.04 -12.72 -0.03
C THR A 34 -10.40 -11.30 -0.44
N VAL A 35 -9.52 -10.65 -1.20
CA VAL A 35 -9.76 -9.35 -1.85
C VAL A 35 -9.68 -9.51 -3.36
N ARG A 36 -10.44 -8.71 -4.10
CA ARG A 36 -10.49 -8.72 -5.57
C ARG A 36 -10.47 -7.30 -6.11
N ALA A 37 -10.02 -7.16 -7.36
CA ALA A 37 -10.11 -5.88 -8.06
C ALA A 37 -11.58 -5.46 -8.16
N GLY A 38 -11.87 -4.21 -7.80
CA GLY A 38 -13.22 -3.67 -7.77
C GLY A 38 -13.93 -3.75 -6.41
N ASP A 39 -13.34 -4.39 -5.40
CA ASP A 39 -13.88 -4.33 -4.03
C ASP A 39 -13.92 -2.88 -3.53
N LEU A 40 -15.02 -2.52 -2.86
CA LEU A 40 -15.21 -1.18 -2.31
C LEU A 40 -14.29 -0.96 -1.10
N ILE A 41 -13.59 0.18 -1.12
CA ILE A 41 -12.86 0.68 0.05
C ILE A 41 -13.76 1.69 0.75
N GLN A 42 -14.06 1.44 2.02
CA GLN A 42 -14.83 2.35 2.86
C GLN A 42 -13.94 2.90 3.97
N VAL A 43 -13.96 4.22 4.14
CA VAL A 43 -13.38 4.86 5.33
C VAL A 43 -14.38 4.71 6.46
N THR A 44 -13.98 4.02 7.51
CA THR A 44 -14.75 3.91 8.76
C THR A 44 -14.13 4.83 9.80
N GLU A 45 -14.93 5.51 10.61
CA GLU A 45 -14.41 6.20 11.78
C GLU A 45 -13.71 5.18 12.70
N GLU A 46 -12.56 5.56 13.25
CA GLU A 46 -11.75 4.64 14.06
C GLU A 46 -12.58 4.07 15.22
N GLY A 47 -12.41 2.77 15.47
CA GLY A 47 -12.87 2.15 16.69
C GLY A 47 -12.23 2.86 17.88
N ALA A 48 -13.06 3.38 18.77
CA ALA A 48 -12.69 3.78 20.11
C ALA A 48 -11.89 2.64 20.76
N GLY A 49 -10.58 2.84 20.89
CA GLY A 49 -9.72 2.10 21.79
C GLY A 49 -9.51 2.90 23.06
#